data_AF-A0A814DNF6-F1
#
_entry.id   AF-A0A814DNF6-F1
#
_cell.length_a   1.000
_cell.length_b   1.000
_cell.length_c   1.000
_cell.angle_alpha   90.00
_cell.angle_beta   90.00
_cell.angle_gamma   90.00
#
_symmetry.space_group_name_H-M   'P 1'
#
loop_
_entity.id
_entity.type
_entity.pdbx_description
1 polymer ?
#
loop_
_entity_poly.entity_id
_entity_poly.type
_entity_poly.pdbx_seq_one_letter_code
_entity_poly.pdbx_strand_id
1 'polypeptide(L)'
;MLDGIYAQFGEIKKSSDNNIKLIESLHGMLMDMSKLLEEIRLKSFNRPKLLTSDNTFIWSINFLTLRNSGQPMQSEPVHTSQSGYRLCLGCDITTDERNEKHVSISFTILLGEFDAILSWPVPFSITLSILDLTLAKKHITCSIPTKSKALTFQRPISSANPPFRVEKICPVDTLSKTGSNYVQDGFMFIEACIDFTANSRHEIPDDGVKKTAYDPMKTDVPFNMMVD
;
A
#
# COMPACT_ATOMS: atom_id res chain seq x y z
N MET A 1 -6.24 0.37 -79.64
CA MET A 1 -5.20 -0.34 -78.85
C MET A 1 -4.65 0.55 -77.74
N LEU A 2 -4.26 1.81 -78.01
CA LEU A 2 -3.83 2.76 -76.98
C LEU A 2 -4.92 3.09 -75.92
N ASP A 3 -6.17 3.31 -76.32
CA ASP A 3 -7.23 3.70 -75.37
C ASP A 3 -7.50 2.64 -74.28
N GLY A 4 -7.43 1.36 -74.64
CA GLY A 4 -7.57 0.25 -73.69
C GLY A 4 -6.41 0.19 -72.67
N ILE A 5 -5.20 0.53 -73.11
CA ILE A 5 -4.02 0.63 -72.24
C ILE A 5 -4.20 1.79 -71.25
N TYR A 6 -4.64 2.97 -71.72
CA TYR A 6 -4.90 4.12 -70.84
C TYR A 6 -5.99 3.85 -69.80
N ALA A 7 -7.07 3.16 -70.17
CA ALA A 7 -8.11 2.75 -69.24
C ALA A 7 -7.57 1.82 -68.14
N GLN A 8 -6.77 0.82 -68.53
CA GLN A 8 -6.16 -0.14 -67.60
C GLN A 8 -5.14 0.54 -66.67
N PHE A 9 -4.33 1.48 -67.17
CA PHE A 9 -3.46 2.32 -66.35
C PHE A 9 -4.25 3.20 -65.37
N GLY A 10 -5.40 3.73 -65.78
CA GLY A 10 -6.29 4.51 -64.92
C GLY A 10 -6.85 3.68 -63.77
N GLU A 11 -7.26 2.43 -64.02
CA GLU A 11 -7.72 1.51 -62.97
C GLU A 11 -6.60 1.11 -62.01
N ILE A 12 -5.41 0.82 -62.52
CA ILE A 12 -4.23 0.50 -61.70
C ILE A 12 -3.88 1.69 -60.80
N LYS A 13 -3.88 2.92 -61.35
CA LYS A 13 -3.61 4.13 -60.58
C LYS A 13 -4.65 4.32 -59.48
N LYS A 14 -5.94 4.18 -59.80
CA LYS A 14 -7.03 4.28 -58.82
C LYS A 14 -6.92 3.23 -57.71
N SER A 15 -6.57 1.98 -58.07
CA SER A 15 -6.31 0.91 -57.12
C SER A 15 -5.10 1.22 -56.22
N SER A 16 -4.02 1.75 -56.80
CA SER A 16 -2.84 2.19 -56.05
C SER A 16 -3.16 3.32 -55.07
N ASP A 17 -3.95 4.32 -55.49
CA ASP A 17 -4.35 5.44 -54.65
C ASP A 17 -5.22 4.96 -53.47
N ASN A 18 -6.08 3.97 -53.70
CA ASN A 18 -6.87 3.35 -52.63
C ASN A 18 -5.99 2.57 -51.64
N ASN A 19 -4.97 1.85 -52.13
CA ASN A 19 -4.02 1.15 -51.28
C ASN A 19 -3.20 2.13 -50.43
N ILE A 20 -2.79 3.28 -50.98
CA ILE A 20 -2.11 4.34 -50.23
C ILE A 20 -3.00 4.85 -49.09
N LYS A 21 -4.27 5.18 -49.37
CA LYS A 21 -5.23 5.61 -48.33
C LYS A 21 -5.43 4.55 -47.25
N LEU A 22 -5.50 3.27 -47.63
CA LEU A 22 -5.63 2.19 -46.65
C LEU A 22 -4.38 2.09 -45.77
N ILE A 23 -3.19 2.22 -46.35
CA ILE A 23 -1.91 2.22 -45.61
C ILE A 23 -1.86 3.40 -44.64
N GLU A 24 -2.22 4.60 -45.07
CA GLU A 24 -2.29 5.78 -44.20
C GLU A 24 -3.27 5.58 -43.05
N SER A 25 -4.45 5.00 -43.32
CA SER A 25 -5.45 4.69 -42.30
C SER A 25 -4.96 3.63 -41.30
N LEU A 26 -4.27 2.59 -41.78
CA LEU A 26 -3.64 1.56 -40.93
C LEU A 26 -2.53 2.16 -40.07
N HIS A 27 -1.72 3.06 -40.63
CA HIS A 27 -0.68 3.76 -39.90
C HIS A 27 -1.28 4.62 -38.79
N GLY A 28 -2.37 5.34 -39.06
CA GLY A 28 -3.11 6.11 -38.06
C GLY A 28 -3.62 5.23 -36.92
N MET A 29 -4.29 4.12 -37.25
CA MET A 29 -4.77 3.17 -36.24
C MET A 29 -3.65 2.58 -35.38
N LEU A 30 -2.48 2.28 -35.97
CA LEU A 30 -1.31 1.80 -35.21
C LEU A 30 -0.79 2.84 -34.23
N MET A 31 -0.78 4.12 -34.62
CA MET A 31 -0.36 5.23 -33.74
C MET A 31 -1.34 5.41 -32.56
N ASP A 32 -2.64 5.36 -32.82
CA ASP A 32 -3.66 5.43 -31.77
C ASP A 32 -3.56 4.25 -30.80
N MET A 33 -3.32 3.04 -31.31
CA MET A 33 -3.14 1.85 -30.50
C MET A 33 -1.88 1.94 -29.63
N SER A 34 -0.77 2.45 -30.18
CA SER A 34 0.47 2.69 -29.44
C SER A 34 0.25 3.68 -28.28
N LYS A 35 -0.48 4.77 -28.54
CA LYS A 35 -0.85 5.75 -27.51
C LYS A 35 -1.71 5.14 -26.41
N LEU A 36 -2.72 4.36 -26.78
CA LEU A 36 -3.60 3.69 -25.83
C LEU A 36 -2.82 2.69 -24.95
N LEU A 37 -1.90 1.93 -25.53
CA LEU A 37 -1.03 1.00 -24.80
C LEU A 37 -0.18 1.73 -23.75
N GLU A 38 0.39 2.89 -24.10
CA GLU A 38 1.16 3.69 -23.16
C GLU A 38 0.28 4.27 -22.05
N GLU A 39 -0.92 4.74 -22.37
CA GLU A 39 -1.89 5.18 -21.36
C GLU A 39 -2.27 4.06 -20.40
N ILE A 40 -2.51 2.83 -20.89
CA ILE A 40 -2.82 1.66 -20.07
C ILE A 40 -1.64 1.30 -19.19
N ARG A 41 -0.41 1.33 -19.72
CA ARG A 41 0.82 1.06 -18.98
C ARG A 41 0.98 2.05 -17.83
N LEU A 42 0.83 3.34 -18.11
CA LEU A 42 0.90 4.40 -17.10
C LEU A 42 -0.20 4.24 -16.04
N LYS A 43 -1.45 3.96 -16.45
CA LYS A 43 -2.56 3.70 -15.51
C LYS A 43 -2.33 2.46 -14.65
N SER A 44 -1.70 1.42 -15.19
CA SER A 44 -1.40 0.18 -14.46
C SER A 44 -0.27 0.38 -13.45
N PHE A 45 0.75 1.16 -13.82
CA PHE A 45 1.87 1.50 -12.92
C PHE A 45 1.46 2.48 -11.81
N ASN A 46 0.52 3.38 -12.10
CA ASN A 46 0.03 4.37 -11.15
C ASN A 46 -1.13 3.88 -10.27
N ARG A 47 -1.49 2.59 -10.31
CA ARG A 47 -2.47 2.09 -9.35
C ARG A 47 -1.89 2.22 -7.94
N PRO A 48 -2.64 2.82 -6.99
CA PRO A 48 -2.17 2.91 -5.63
C PRO A 48 -1.90 1.50 -5.10
N LYS A 49 -0.70 1.29 -4.54
CA LYS A 49 -0.46 0.06 -3.79
C LYS A 49 -1.43 0.04 -2.62
N LEU A 50 -2.10 -1.09 -2.42
CA LEU A 50 -3.00 -1.33 -1.30
C LEU A 50 -2.35 -2.28 -0.31
N LEU A 51 -2.83 -2.29 0.93
CA LEU A 51 -2.57 -3.41 1.82
C LEU A 51 -3.10 -4.72 1.23
N THR A 52 -2.52 -5.83 1.67
CA THR A 52 -3.07 -7.16 1.45
C THR A 52 -4.39 -7.35 2.20
N SER A 53 -5.06 -8.48 1.97
CA SER A 53 -6.26 -8.87 2.72
C SER A 53 -6.03 -8.95 4.23
N ASP A 54 -4.79 -9.18 4.64
CA ASP A 54 -4.40 -9.36 6.03
C ASP A 54 -3.93 -8.04 6.67
N ASN A 55 -4.24 -6.90 6.02
CA ASN A 55 -3.83 -5.55 6.41
C ASN A 55 -2.30 -5.36 6.49
N THR A 56 -1.55 -6.07 5.64
CA THR A 56 -0.09 -5.97 5.59
C THR A 56 0.41 -5.28 4.33
N PHE A 57 1.55 -4.61 4.46
CA PHE A 57 2.35 -4.11 3.34
C PHE A 57 3.80 -4.55 3.53
N ILE A 58 4.36 -5.20 2.52
CA ILE A 58 5.75 -5.66 2.54
C ILE A 58 6.57 -4.82 1.55
N TRP A 59 7.64 -4.21 2.06
CA TRP A 59 8.59 -3.44 1.29
C TRP A 59 9.93 -4.18 1.19
N SER A 60 10.33 -4.47 -0.04
CA SER A 60 11.66 -5.01 -0.36
C SER A 60 12.68 -3.89 -0.45
N ILE A 61 13.80 -4.06 0.24
CA ILE A 61 14.91 -3.10 0.31
C ILE A 61 16.19 -3.79 -0.11
N ASN A 62 16.93 -3.15 -1.02
CA ASN A 62 18.31 -3.54 -1.29
C ASN A 62 19.20 -3.11 -0.11
N PHE A 63 19.41 -4.05 0.83
CA PHE A 63 20.18 -3.81 2.05
C PHE A 63 21.64 -3.44 1.73
N LEU A 64 22.21 -4.00 0.66
CA LEU A 64 23.59 -3.67 0.27
C LEU A 64 23.72 -2.20 -0.16
N THR A 65 22.76 -1.71 -0.95
CA THR A 65 22.71 -0.29 -1.34
C THR A 65 22.53 0.61 -0.12
N LEU A 66 21.60 0.28 0.77
CA LEU A 66 21.39 1.03 2.02
C LEU A 66 22.67 1.08 2.88
N ARG A 67 23.31 -0.08 3.08
CA ARG A 67 24.53 -0.23 3.88
C ARG A 67 25.71 0.54 3.30
N ASN A 68 25.90 0.50 1.99
CA ASN A 68 27.06 1.09 1.33
C ASN A 68 26.90 2.60 1.14
N SER A 69 25.69 3.07 0.80
CA SER A 69 25.44 4.49 0.57
C SER A 69 25.17 5.26 1.86
N GLY A 70 24.62 4.60 2.89
CA GLY A 70 24.09 5.24 4.09
C GLY A 70 22.92 6.20 3.82
N GLN A 71 22.39 6.23 2.59
CA GLN A 71 21.31 7.13 2.21
C GLN A 71 19.96 6.55 2.68
N PRO A 72 19.11 7.34 3.35
CA PRO A 72 17.76 6.92 3.68
C PRO A 72 16.99 6.49 2.44
N MET A 73 16.26 5.39 2.55
CA MET A 73 15.37 4.88 1.51
C MET A 73 13.92 5.08 1.92
N GLN A 74 13.03 5.25 0.95
CA GLN A 74 11.59 5.35 1.16
C GLN A 74 10.84 4.38 0.25
N SER A 75 9.75 3.83 0.75
CA SER A 75 8.86 2.99 -0.04
C SER A 75 7.98 3.85 -0.95
N GLU A 76 7.42 3.23 -1.98
CA GLU A 76 6.24 3.79 -2.64
C GLU A 76 5.10 4.01 -1.64
N PRO A 77 4.24 5.02 -1.84
CA PRO A 77 3.02 5.18 -1.06
C PRO A 77 2.11 3.94 -1.13
N VAL A 78 1.61 3.52 0.02
CA VAL A 78 0.61 2.46 0.18
C VAL A 78 -0.66 3.03 0.80
N HIS A 79 -1.82 2.60 0.32
CA HIS A 79 -3.10 2.98 0.88
C HIS A 79 -3.66 1.83 1.71
N THR A 80 -4.27 2.19 2.84
CA THR A 80 -4.91 1.23 3.74
C THR A 80 -6.15 0.57 3.14
N SER A 81 -6.82 1.26 2.21
CA SER A 81 -7.91 0.76 1.38
C SER A 81 -8.03 1.65 0.13
N GLN A 82 -8.97 1.36 -0.78
CA GLN A 82 -9.20 2.18 -1.97
C GLN A 82 -9.50 3.66 -1.64
N SER A 83 -10.09 3.93 -0.48
CA SER A 83 -10.40 5.27 0.02
C SER A 83 -9.85 5.50 1.43
N GLY A 84 -8.73 4.83 1.76
CA GLY A 84 -8.14 4.84 3.09
C GLY A 84 -6.99 5.83 3.26
N TYR A 85 -6.37 5.79 4.44
CA TYR A 85 -5.14 6.52 4.75
C TYR A 85 -4.01 6.16 3.79
N ARG A 86 -3.17 7.14 3.48
CA ARG A 86 -1.98 6.98 2.64
C ARG A 86 -0.72 7.01 3.50
N LEU A 87 0.12 5.99 3.36
CA LEU A 87 1.28 5.74 4.20
C LEU A 87 2.53 5.52 3.34
N CYS A 88 3.70 5.76 3.90
CA CYS A 88 4.98 5.39 3.31
C CYS A 88 5.91 4.90 4.43
N LEU A 89 6.76 3.92 4.13
CA LEU A 89 7.79 3.44 5.04
C LEU A 89 9.13 4.09 4.67
N GLY A 90 9.93 4.37 5.69
CA GLY A 90 11.32 4.82 5.52
C GLY A 90 12.27 3.88 6.25
N CYS A 91 13.47 3.73 5.72
CA CYS A 91 14.54 2.92 6.33
C CYS A 91 15.87 3.65 6.19
N ASP A 92 16.61 3.76 7.29
CA ASP A 92 17.92 4.40 7.32
C ASP A 92 18.86 3.74 8.32
N ILE A 93 20.15 4.05 8.20
CA ILE A 93 21.18 3.55 9.11
C ILE A 93 21.62 4.69 10.01
N THR A 94 21.46 4.49 11.31
CA THR A 94 21.85 5.42 12.36
C THR A 94 23.02 4.85 13.15
N THR A 95 23.99 5.69 13.50
CA THR A 95 25.12 5.31 14.36
C THR A 95 24.81 5.74 15.78
N ASP A 96 25.00 4.86 16.76
CA ASP A 96 24.84 5.21 18.16
C ASP A 96 26.12 5.79 18.79
N GLU A 97 26.03 6.12 20.08
CA GLU A 97 27.13 6.70 20.85
C GLU A 97 28.36 5.79 20.97
N ARG A 98 28.21 4.48 20.70
CA ARG A 98 29.28 3.48 20.73
C ARG A 98 29.87 3.21 19.34
N ASN A 99 29.50 4.01 18.34
CA ASN A 99 29.81 3.79 16.93
C ASN A 99 29.21 2.50 16.35
N GLU A 100 28.20 1.91 16.99
CA GLU A 100 27.48 0.79 16.40
C GLU A 100 26.42 1.30 15.42
N LYS A 101 26.38 0.70 14.24
CA LYS A 101 25.40 1.03 13.21
C LYS A 101 24.16 0.18 13.40
N HIS A 102 23.01 0.83 13.42
CA HIS A 102 21.71 0.18 13.52
C HIS A 102 20.82 0.62 12.37
N VAL A 103 19.97 -0.30 11.92
CA VAL A 103 18.83 0.03 11.08
C VAL A 103 17.78 0.72 11.94
N SER A 104 17.19 1.78 11.42
CA SER A 104 16.04 2.47 11.95
C SER A 104 14.93 2.45 10.90
N ILE A 105 13.69 2.29 11.35
CA ILE A 105 12.52 2.23 10.45
C ILE A 105 11.59 3.37 10.84
N SER A 106 10.98 3.99 9.86
CA SER A 106 9.94 4.99 10.06
C SER A 106 8.70 4.66 9.25
N PHE A 107 7.57 5.20 9.69
CA PHE A 107 6.40 5.31 8.85
C PHE A 107 5.93 6.77 8.86
N THR A 108 5.34 7.18 7.74
CA THR A 108 4.85 8.54 7.53
C THR A 108 3.45 8.49 6.98
N ILE A 109 2.54 9.28 7.56
CA ILE A 109 1.23 9.54 6.99
C ILE A 109 1.37 10.63 5.94
N LEU A 110 0.95 10.33 4.72
CA LEU A 110 0.94 11.24 3.59
C LEU A 110 -0.44 11.84 3.42
N LEU A 111 -0.51 13.05 2.86
CA LEU A 111 -1.78 13.66 2.46
C LEU A 111 -2.50 12.74 1.47
N GLY A 112 -3.73 12.37 1.81
CA GLY A 112 -4.62 11.53 1.03
C GLY A 112 -5.81 12.30 0.47
N GLU A 113 -6.37 11.82 -0.63
CA GLU A 113 -7.57 12.38 -1.26
C GLU A 113 -8.81 12.29 -0.34
N PHE A 114 -8.86 11.23 0.48
CA PHE A 114 -10.01 10.92 1.32
C PHE A 114 -9.85 11.38 2.78
N ASP A 115 -8.80 12.16 3.10
CA ASP A 115 -8.49 12.56 4.48
C ASP A 115 -9.64 13.31 5.18
N ALA A 116 -10.53 13.95 4.41
CA ALA A 116 -11.71 14.66 4.94
C ALA A 116 -12.79 13.72 5.52
N ILE A 117 -12.86 12.47 5.07
CA ILE A 117 -13.87 11.48 5.52
C ILE A 117 -13.28 10.41 6.45
N LEU A 118 -11.97 10.44 6.68
CA LEU A 118 -11.28 9.53 7.57
C LEU A 118 -11.31 10.03 9.02
N SER A 119 -11.12 9.11 9.97
CA SER A 119 -11.08 9.43 11.40
C SER A 119 -9.68 9.90 11.81
N TRP A 120 -9.61 10.89 12.69
CA TRP A 120 -8.34 11.46 13.17
C TRP A 120 -8.39 11.73 14.69
N PRO A 121 -7.28 11.53 15.43
CA PRO A 121 -6.02 10.91 15.00
C PRO A 121 -6.22 9.48 14.49
N VAL A 122 -5.27 8.92 13.75
CA VAL A 122 -5.44 7.60 13.13
C VAL A 122 -5.90 6.53 14.14
N PRO A 123 -6.98 5.77 13.85
CA PRO A 123 -7.61 4.91 14.85
C PRO A 123 -7.08 3.47 14.88
N PHE A 124 -5.86 3.21 14.39
CA PHE A 124 -5.29 1.87 14.23
C PHE A 124 -3.88 1.80 14.80
N SER A 125 -3.44 0.66 15.34
CA SER A 125 -2.02 0.46 15.66
C SER A 125 -1.25 -0.04 14.45
N ILE A 126 0.06 0.25 14.42
CA ILE A 126 0.96 -0.25 13.37
C ILE A 126 2.01 -1.13 14.02
N THR A 127 2.25 -2.30 13.45
CA THR A 127 3.36 -3.17 13.80
C THR A 127 4.35 -3.20 12.65
N LEU A 128 5.61 -2.83 12.92
CA LEU A 128 6.70 -2.85 11.95
C LEU A 128 7.61 -4.04 12.24
N SER A 129 7.94 -4.81 11.20
CA SER A 129 8.71 -6.04 11.33
C SER A 129 9.82 -6.12 10.29
N ILE A 130 11.05 -6.44 10.70
CA ILE A 130 12.06 -6.99 9.78
C ILE A 130 11.83 -8.49 9.69
N LEU A 131 11.55 -8.97 8.48
CA LEU A 131 11.16 -10.35 8.25
C LEU A 131 12.35 -11.31 8.31
N ASP A 132 12.20 -12.33 9.16
CA ASP A 132 12.95 -13.59 9.10
C ASP A 132 12.44 -14.41 7.90
N LEU A 133 13.34 -14.67 6.96
CA LEU A 133 13.07 -15.35 5.69
C LEU A 133 13.10 -16.87 5.81
N THR A 134 13.41 -17.41 6.98
CA THR A 134 13.33 -18.85 7.26
C THR A 134 11.92 -19.30 7.64
N LEU A 135 11.73 -20.61 7.75
CA LEU A 135 10.47 -21.20 8.24
C LEU A 135 10.21 -20.90 9.73
N ALA A 136 11.21 -20.46 10.49
CA ALA A 136 11.07 -20.17 11.92
C ALA A 136 10.31 -18.87 12.19
N LYS A 137 10.25 -17.94 11.20
CA LYS A 137 9.49 -16.68 11.25
C LYS A 137 9.75 -15.85 12.52
N LYS A 138 11.00 -15.81 12.99
CA LYS A 138 11.41 -15.00 14.16
C LYS A 138 11.63 -13.54 13.77
N HIS A 139 10.55 -12.87 13.38
CA HIS A 139 10.58 -11.47 12.92
C HIS A 139 11.02 -10.51 14.04
N ILE A 140 11.86 -9.53 13.71
CA ILE A 140 12.22 -8.45 14.64
C ILE A 140 11.12 -7.41 14.55
N THR A 141 10.30 -7.33 15.60
CA THR A 141 9.00 -6.64 15.55
C THR A 141 8.92 -5.50 16.56
N CYS A 142 8.34 -4.37 16.16
CA CYS A 142 8.01 -3.25 17.03
C CYS A 142 6.56 -2.82 16.83
N SER A 143 5.75 -2.84 17.89
CA SER A 143 4.35 -2.39 17.84
C SER A 143 4.21 -0.97 18.33
N ILE A 144 3.51 -0.15 17.55
CA ILE A 144 3.39 1.29 17.72
C ILE A 144 1.92 1.61 18.02
N PRO A 145 1.58 1.95 19.28
CA PRO A 145 0.26 2.46 19.58
C PRO A 145 0.13 3.89 19.05
N THR A 146 -0.90 4.15 18.26
CA THR A 146 -1.18 5.46 17.65
C THR A 146 -2.11 6.32 18.49
N LYS A 147 -2.39 5.91 19.73
CA LYS A 147 -3.30 6.58 20.67
C LYS A 147 -2.75 7.93 21.19
N SER A 148 -1.53 8.33 20.81
CA SER A 148 -0.94 9.58 21.27
C SER A 148 -1.47 10.78 20.45
N LYS A 149 -1.50 11.96 21.08
CA LYS A 149 -1.87 13.21 20.38
C LYS A 149 -0.74 13.78 19.51
N ALA A 150 0.33 13.02 19.25
CA ALA A 150 1.47 13.48 18.48
C ALA A 150 1.05 13.87 17.05
N LEU A 151 1.68 14.92 16.51
CA LEU A 151 1.39 15.44 15.17
C LEU A 151 1.53 14.37 14.07
N THR A 152 2.39 13.38 14.28
CA THR A 152 2.57 12.24 13.38
C THR A 152 1.28 11.48 13.08
N PHE A 153 0.35 11.39 14.04
CA PHE A 153 -0.90 10.64 13.91
C PHE A 153 -2.10 11.51 13.52
N GLN A 154 -1.91 12.82 13.39
CA GLN A 154 -2.99 13.77 13.08
C GLN A 154 -3.30 13.80 11.59
N ARG A 155 -4.40 14.45 11.22
CA ARG A 155 -4.73 14.71 9.81
C ARG A 155 -3.62 15.54 9.15
N PRO A 156 -3.04 15.08 8.02
CA PRO A 156 -2.07 15.87 7.28
C PRO A 156 -2.65 17.20 6.80
N ILE A 157 -1.89 18.27 7.01
CA ILE A 157 -2.16 19.62 6.49
C ILE A 157 -1.17 20.02 5.38
N SER A 158 -0.08 19.29 5.26
CA SER A 158 0.95 19.39 4.22
C SER A 158 1.05 18.04 3.50
N SER A 159 1.95 17.91 2.53
CA SER A 159 2.14 16.67 1.76
C SER A 159 2.43 15.43 2.64
N ALA A 160 3.02 15.60 3.82
CA ALA A 160 3.34 14.54 4.76
C ALA A 160 3.43 15.06 6.21
N ASN A 161 3.04 14.21 7.16
CA ASN A 161 3.28 14.44 8.58
C ASN A 161 4.75 14.23 8.96
N PRO A 162 5.19 14.69 10.15
CA PRO A 162 6.46 14.26 10.73
C PRO A 162 6.49 12.72 10.87
N PRO A 163 7.55 12.03 10.43
CA PRO A 163 7.62 10.58 10.49
C PRO A 163 7.62 10.07 11.94
N PHE A 164 6.95 8.95 12.21
CA PHE A 164 7.21 8.20 13.43
C PHE A 164 8.42 7.33 13.18
N ARG A 165 9.41 7.36 14.07
CA ARG A 165 10.65 6.62 13.90
C ARG A 165 10.84 5.63 15.05
N VAL A 166 11.12 4.39 14.70
CA VAL A 166 11.61 3.35 15.59
C VAL A 166 13.12 3.29 15.39
N GLU A 167 13.84 3.92 16.31
CA GLU A 167 15.30 3.95 16.26
C GLU A 167 15.90 2.62 16.70
N LYS A 168 17.04 2.28 16.11
CA LYS A 168 17.90 1.16 16.53
C LYS A 168 17.17 -0.18 16.60
N ILE A 169 16.33 -0.48 15.62
CA ILE A 169 15.53 -1.72 15.62
C ILE A 169 16.39 -2.97 15.51
N CYS A 170 17.48 -2.91 14.74
CA CYS A 170 18.36 -4.05 14.50
C CYS A 170 19.79 -3.58 14.21
N PRO A 171 20.81 -4.14 14.88
CA PRO A 171 22.20 -3.90 14.52
C PRO A 171 22.48 -4.29 13.07
N VAL A 172 23.19 -3.44 12.32
CA VAL A 172 23.59 -3.71 10.92
C VAL A 172 24.44 -4.98 10.84
N ASP A 173 25.23 -5.27 11.87
CA ASP A 173 26.04 -6.49 11.94
C ASP A 173 25.20 -7.76 12.05
N THR A 174 24.03 -7.71 12.70
CA THR A 174 23.09 -8.84 12.73
C THR A 174 22.60 -9.17 11.33
N LEU A 175 22.31 -8.15 10.52
CA LEU A 175 21.86 -8.32 9.14
C LEU A 175 23.00 -8.72 8.18
N SER A 176 24.22 -8.25 8.45
CA SER A 176 25.41 -8.45 7.60
C SER A 176 26.13 -9.79 7.82
N LYS A 177 25.77 -10.55 8.87
CA LYS A 177 26.36 -11.86 9.15
C LYS A 177 26.13 -12.82 7.98
N THR A 178 27.17 -13.58 7.63
CA THR A 178 27.06 -14.67 6.66
C THR A 178 26.02 -15.68 7.15
N GLY A 179 25.04 -16.01 6.31
CA GLY A 179 23.92 -16.86 6.69
C GLY A 179 22.86 -16.15 7.54
N SER A 180 22.80 -14.81 7.53
CA SER A 180 21.71 -14.05 8.14
C SER A 180 20.35 -14.51 7.62
N ASN A 181 19.43 -14.76 8.55
CA ASN A 181 18.06 -15.14 8.23
C ASN A 181 17.22 -13.97 7.68
N TYR A 182 17.71 -12.74 7.75
CA TYR A 182 16.95 -11.52 7.43
C TYR A 182 17.32 -10.91 6.07
N VAL A 183 18.42 -11.38 5.47
CA VAL A 183 18.92 -10.87 4.18
C VAL A 183 19.17 -12.04 3.24
N GLN A 184 18.48 -12.05 2.11
CA GLN A 184 18.66 -13.02 1.04
C GLN A 184 18.94 -12.29 -0.27
N ASP A 185 19.99 -12.71 -0.99
CA ASP A 185 20.42 -12.11 -2.26
C ASP A 185 20.67 -10.58 -2.18
N GLY A 186 21.06 -10.10 -1.01
CA GLY A 186 21.29 -8.67 -0.74
C GLY A 186 20.02 -7.86 -0.43
N PHE A 187 18.85 -8.51 -0.38
CA PHE A 187 17.57 -7.88 -0.06
C PHE A 187 17.09 -8.23 1.34
N MET A 188 16.50 -7.25 2.01
CA MET A 188 15.74 -7.42 3.25
C MET A 188 14.29 -6.98 3.03
N PHE A 189 13.38 -7.41 3.91
CA PHE A 189 11.96 -7.09 3.80
C PHE A 189 11.46 -6.49 5.10
N ILE A 190 10.81 -5.34 4.99
CA ILE A 190 10.10 -4.69 6.09
C ILE A 190 8.61 -4.88 5.86
N GLU A 191 7.92 -5.41 6.84
CA GLU A 191 6.47 -5.48 6.87
C GLU A 191 5.90 -4.39 7.78
N ALA A 192 4.85 -3.73 7.31
CA ALA A 192 3.94 -2.95 8.14
C ALA A 192 2.59 -3.67 8.19
N CYS A 193 2.17 -4.06 9.39
CA CYS A 193 0.86 -4.65 9.66
C CYS A 193 -0.01 -3.63 10.41
N ILE A 194 -1.25 -3.44 9.97
CA ILE A 194 -2.18 -2.47 10.54
C ILE A 194 -3.34 -3.17 11.23
N ASP A 195 -3.51 -2.91 12.53
CA ASP A 195 -4.64 -3.39 13.31
C ASP A 195 -5.68 -2.28 13.51
N PHE A 196 -6.75 -2.35 12.70
CA PHE A 196 -7.90 -1.44 12.79
C PHE A 196 -8.84 -1.74 13.98
N THR A 197 -8.62 -2.83 14.72
CA THR A 197 -9.45 -3.24 15.87
C THR A 197 -8.91 -2.78 17.22
N ALA A 198 -7.66 -2.28 17.25
CA ALA A 198 -6.94 -1.93 18.48
C ALA A 198 -7.63 -0.85 19.34
N ASN A 199 -8.47 -0.02 18.73
CA ASN A 199 -9.20 1.06 19.42
C ASN A 199 -10.64 0.71 19.80
N SER A 200 -11.19 -0.39 19.29
CA SER A 200 -12.52 -0.92 19.65
C SER A 200 -12.53 -1.78 20.91
N ARG A 201 -11.36 -2.10 21.50
CA ARG A 201 -11.27 -2.75 22.82
C ARG A 201 -11.49 -1.71 23.92
N HIS A 202 -12.70 -1.18 24.02
CA HIS A 202 -13.17 -0.67 25.31
C HIS A 202 -13.31 -1.89 26.23
N GLU A 203 -12.55 -1.89 27.32
CA GLU A 203 -12.92 -2.67 28.50
C GLU A 203 -14.38 -2.30 28.82
N ILE A 204 -15.28 -3.26 28.70
CA ILE A 204 -16.62 -3.12 29.26
C ILE A 204 -16.37 -2.88 30.75
N PRO A 205 -16.77 -1.73 31.32
CA PRO A 205 -16.74 -1.59 32.77
C PRO A 205 -17.51 -2.78 33.34
N ASP A 206 -16.93 -3.48 34.30
CA ASP A 206 -17.64 -4.47 35.11
C ASP A 206 -18.67 -3.73 35.98
N ASP A 207 -19.66 -3.10 35.33
CA ASP A 207 -20.90 -2.71 35.96
C ASP A 207 -21.58 -4.04 36.29
N GLY A 208 -21.52 -4.42 37.56
CA GLY A 208 -22.01 -5.67 38.14
C GLY A 208 -23.52 -5.96 37.97
N VAL A 209 -24.07 -5.64 36.81
CA VAL A 209 -25.38 -6.04 36.32
C VAL A 209 -25.32 -7.54 36.05
N LYS A 210 -25.87 -8.30 36.99
CA LYS A 210 -26.20 -9.71 36.80
C LYS A 210 -26.98 -9.85 35.49
N LYS A 211 -26.38 -10.51 34.50
CA LYS A 211 -27.08 -10.90 33.26
C LYS A 211 -28.24 -11.82 33.64
N THR A 212 -29.45 -11.29 33.69
CA THR A 212 -30.66 -12.12 33.65
C THR A 212 -30.79 -12.62 32.22
N ALA A 213 -30.54 -13.91 32.01
CA ALA A 213 -30.77 -14.55 30.72
C ALA A 213 -32.24 -14.40 30.32
N TYR A 214 -32.48 -14.02 29.07
CA TYR A 214 -33.81 -14.04 28.47
C TYR A 214 -34.28 -15.49 28.34
N ASP A 215 -35.35 -15.83 29.04
CA ASP A 215 -36.03 -17.14 28.95
C ASP A 215 -37.25 -17.00 28.03
N PRO A 216 -37.20 -17.56 26.80
CA PRO A 216 -38.26 -17.42 25.82
C PRO A 216 -39.53 -18.21 26.15
N MET A 217 -39.60 -18.94 27.27
CA MET A 217 -40.77 -19.76 27.64
C MET A 217 -41.70 -19.14 28.69
N LYS A 218 -41.49 -17.88 29.12
CA LYS A 218 -42.40 -17.18 30.04
C LYS A 218 -43.09 -15.99 29.38
N THR A 219 -44.08 -16.24 28.54
CA THR A 219 -45.10 -15.24 28.20
C THR A 219 -46.48 -15.86 28.24
N ASP A 220 -47.08 -15.90 29.44
CA ASP A 220 -48.53 -15.94 29.58
C ASP A 220 -49.03 -14.49 29.60
N VAL A 221 -49.37 -13.95 28.42
CA VAL A 221 -50.21 -12.76 28.33
C VAL A 221 -51.31 -13.05 27.31
N PRO A 222 -52.59 -13.05 27.70
CA PRO A 222 -53.67 -13.41 26.80
C PRO A 222 -53.91 -12.31 25.76
N PHE A 223 -54.06 -12.74 24.52
CA PHE A 223 -54.57 -11.93 23.41
C PHE A 223 -55.97 -11.42 23.78
N ASN A 224 -56.12 -10.11 23.95
CA ASN A 224 -57.44 -9.50 23.89
C ASN A 224 -57.46 -8.48 22.76
N MET A 225 -58.34 -8.78 21.79
CA MET A 225 -58.78 -7.88 20.75
C MET A 225 -59.41 -6.64 21.38
N MET A 226 -59.10 -5.45 20.84
CA MET A 226 -60.08 -4.38 20.75
C MET A 226 -59.99 -3.77 19.35
N VAL A 227 -61.07 -4.01 18.62
CA VAL A 227 -61.54 -3.23 17.48
C VAL A 227 -62.16 -1.96 18.06
N ASP A 228 -61.71 -0.81 17.58
CA ASP A 228 -62.52 0.28 17.00
C ASP A 228 -61.60 1.43 16.56
#